data_AF-X0ZUX7-F1
#
_entry.id   AF-X0ZUX7-F1
#
_cell.length_a   1.000
_cell.length_b   1.000
_cell.length_c   1.000
_cell.angle_alpha   90.00
_cell.angle_beta   90.00
_cell.angle_gamma   90.00
#
_symmetry.space_group_name_H-M   'P 1'
#
loop_
_entity.id
_entity.type
_entity.pdbx_description
1 polymer ?
#
loop_
_entity_poly.entity_id
_entity_poly.type
_entity_poly.pdbx_seq_one_letter_code
_entity_poly.pdbx_strand_id
1 'polypeptide(L)'
;MSVVESNLLSEKKPVPTHQADDIDGRVDTQQKTYERDIFRRIRTRDVCRTARQLATLLRAGMPLVPALSALVEQLREVRAKNSPLAEIMEQVANDVNSGSTLADALSKHPNVFSSLFVNMVAAGETSGTLEEVLLRLAEILEKRVHLAAA
;
A
#
# COMPACT_ATOMS: atom_id res chain seq x y z
N MET A 1 -66.35 -2.88 -3.31
CA MET A 1 -66.43 -2.76 -1.85
C MET A 1 -65.84 -4.01 -1.23
N SER A 2 -64.59 -3.91 -0.77
CA SER A 2 -63.87 -4.76 0.22
C SER A 2 -62.42 -4.23 0.21
N VAL A 3 -62.03 -3.39 1.19
CA VAL A 3 -61.02 -3.61 2.25
C VAL A 3 -59.62 -4.03 1.67
N VAL A 4 -58.44 -3.53 2.04
CA VAL A 4 -57.84 -3.13 3.33
C VAL A 4 -56.50 -2.39 3.12
N GLU A 5 -56.17 -1.48 4.05
CA GLU A 5 -54.88 -1.15 4.74
C GLU A 5 -53.50 -1.04 4.04
N SER A 6 -52.73 -0.02 4.47
CA SER A 6 -51.29 -0.13 4.77
C SER A 6 -50.78 1.05 5.64
N ASN A 7 -49.90 0.71 6.60
CA ASN A 7 -49.22 1.56 7.58
C ASN A 7 -48.11 2.44 6.96
N LEU A 8 -47.89 3.64 7.51
CA LEU A 8 -46.55 4.20 7.72
C LEU A 8 -46.51 5.18 8.89
N LEU A 9 -45.78 4.81 9.95
CA LEU A 9 -45.46 5.61 11.13
C LEU A 9 -44.41 6.68 10.79
N SER A 10 -44.69 7.95 11.14
CA SER A 10 -43.70 9.02 11.24
C SER A 10 -43.68 9.58 12.66
N GLU A 11 -42.47 9.56 13.24
CA GLU A 11 -41.89 10.45 14.27
C GLU A 11 -42.75 10.96 15.45
N LYS A 12 -42.30 10.64 16.67
CA LYS A 12 -42.09 11.64 17.73
C LYS A 12 -41.19 11.09 18.85
N LYS A 13 -40.09 11.80 19.11
CA LYS A 13 -39.08 11.50 20.15
C LYS A 13 -39.52 12.12 21.49
N PRO A 14 -39.46 11.43 22.63
CA PRO A 14 -39.54 12.09 23.94
C PRO A 14 -38.16 12.57 24.41
N VAL A 15 -38.14 13.75 25.04
CA VAL A 15 -36.99 14.39 25.68
C VAL A 15 -36.86 13.86 27.12
N PRO A 16 -35.69 13.38 27.57
CA PRO A 16 -35.42 13.26 28.99
C PRO A 16 -34.58 14.45 29.48
N THR A 17 -35.20 15.23 30.34
CA THR A 17 -34.59 16.22 31.22
C THR A 17 -33.79 15.50 32.30
N HIS A 18 -32.52 15.87 32.54
CA HIS A 18 -31.93 15.78 33.87
C HIS A 18 -30.84 16.83 34.05
N GLN A 19 -30.92 17.49 35.21
CA GLN A 19 -30.13 18.63 35.68
C GLN A 19 -28.62 18.45 35.49
N ALA A 20 -28.00 19.59 35.17
CA ALA A 20 -26.57 19.82 35.32
C ALA A 20 -26.26 19.95 36.82
N ASP A 21 -25.22 19.26 37.27
CA ASP A 21 -24.36 19.66 38.39
C ASP A 21 -22.97 19.02 38.17
N ASP A 22 -22.04 19.89 37.76
CA ASP A 22 -20.62 19.98 38.13
C ASP A 22 -19.57 18.88 37.86
N ILE A 23 -18.55 19.36 37.13
CA ILE A 23 -17.10 19.10 37.11
C ILE A 23 -16.50 17.81 36.49
N ASP A 24 -15.78 18.10 35.39
CA ASP A 24 -14.51 17.53 34.92
C ASP A 24 -14.51 16.12 34.27
N GLY A 25 -13.84 16.04 33.12
CA GLY A 25 -13.61 14.79 32.40
C GLY A 25 -14.03 14.82 30.93
N ARG A 26 -13.15 15.38 30.09
CA ARG A 26 -13.07 15.06 28.65
C ARG A 26 -13.09 13.53 28.46
N VAL A 27 -13.79 13.03 27.44
CA VAL A 27 -13.24 12.31 26.26
C VAL A 27 -14.41 11.73 25.45
N ASP A 28 -14.55 12.21 24.21
CA ASP A 28 -15.47 11.69 23.19
C ASP A 28 -15.16 10.23 22.83
N THR A 29 -16.16 9.37 23.03
CA THR A 29 -16.11 7.94 22.72
C THR A 29 -16.31 7.70 21.21
N GLN A 30 -15.32 8.04 20.38
CA GLN A 30 -15.27 7.72 18.94
C GLN A 30 -14.09 6.81 18.54
N GLN A 31 -13.55 6.04 19.48
CA GLN A 31 -12.43 5.13 19.22
C GLN A 31 -12.90 3.68 19.34
N LYS A 32 -13.30 3.00 18.24
CA LYS A 32 -13.28 1.52 18.19
C LYS A 32 -13.45 0.83 16.82
N THR A 33 -13.01 1.45 15.72
CA THR A 33 -12.92 0.73 14.41
C THR A 33 -11.54 0.78 13.77
N TYR A 34 -10.59 1.56 14.31
CA TYR A 34 -9.24 1.74 13.73
C TYR A 34 -8.17 0.75 14.23
N GLU A 35 -8.52 -0.19 15.11
CA GLU A 35 -7.52 -1.04 15.78
C GLU A 35 -7.14 -2.34 15.04
N ARG A 36 -7.57 -2.55 13.79
CA ARG A 36 -7.32 -3.82 13.09
C ARG A 36 -6.30 -3.82 11.93
N ASP A 37 -5.75 -2.68 11.52
CA ASP A 37 -4.87 -2.62 10.33
C ASP A 37 -3.42 -2.17 10.62
N ILE A 38 -2.92 -2.34 11.84
CA ILE A 38 -1.63 -1.70 12.24
C ILE A 38 -0.38 -2.58 11.96
N PHE A 39 -0.48 -3.87 11.62
CA PHE A 39 0.72 -4.69 11.41
C PHE A 39 0.62 -5.76 10.30
N ARG A 40 0.17 -5.39 9.10
CA ARG A 40 0.37 -6.27 7.95
C ARG A 40 1.80 -6.14 7.42
N ARG A 41 2.69 -7.00 7.92
CA ARG A 41 4.10 -7.04 7.50
C ARG A 41 4.23 -7.39 6.02
N ILE A 42 4.88 -6.51 5.25
CA ILE A 42 5.25 -6.76 3.85
C ILE A 42 6.26 -7.92 3.83
N ARG A 43 5.99 -8.95 3.02
CA ARG A 43 6.88 -10.11 2.92
C ARG A 43 7.95 -9.84 1.87
N THR A 44 9.18 -10.28 2.15
CA THR A 44 10.30 -10.18 1.19
C THR A 44 9.99 -10.84 -0.15
N ARG A 45 9.18 -11.91 -0.15
CA ARG A 45 8.70 -12.58 -1.37
C ARG A 45 7.87 -11.67 -2.27
N ASP A 46 7.09 -10.76 -1.69
CA ASP A 46 6.24 -9.85 -2.46
C ASP A 46 7.11 -8.79 -3.14
N VAL A 47 8.07 -8.21 -2.41
CA VAL A 47 9.10 -7.29 -2.97
C VAL A 47 9.91 -7.97 -4.08
N CYS A 48 10.31 -9.23 -3.88
CA CYS A 48 11.00 -10.03 -4.89
C CYS A 48 10.20 -10.17 -6.19
N ARG A 49 8.88 -10.42 -6.08
CA ARG A 49 7.99 -10.52 -7.24
C ARG A 49 7.86 -9.19 -7.95
N THR A 50 7.65 -8.10 -7.21
CA THR A 50 7.56 -6.74 -7.76
C THR A 50 8.82 -6.36 -8.53
N ALA A 51 10.02 -6.61 -7.97
CA ALA A 51 11.29 -6.33 -8.65
C ALA A 51 11.43 -7.12 -9.97
N ARG A 52 11.06 -8.41 -9.96
CA ARG A 52 11.13 -9.27 -11.16
C ARG A 52 10.13 -8.88 -12.24
N GLN A 53 8.92 -8.50 -11.84
CA GLN A 53 7.89 -8.02 -12.76
C GLN A 53 8.32 -6.68 -13.37
N LEU A 54 8.83 -5.74 -12.58
CA LEU A 54 9.35 -4.47 -13.09
C LEU A 54 10.47 -4.70 -14.10
N ALA A 55 11.45 -5.54 -13.77
CA ALA A 55 12.53 -5.92 -14.70
C ALA A 55 11.99 -6.50 -16.02
N THR A 56 10.91 -7.28 -15.96
CA THR A 56 10.29 -7.87 -17.15
C THR A 56 9.58 -6.84 -18.02
N LEU A 57 8.88 -5.88 -17.41
CA LEU A 57 8.23 -4.79 -18.13
C LEU A 57 9.26 -3.88 -18.80
N LEU A 58 10.32 -3.49 -18.08
CA LEU A 58 11.40 -2.67 -18.63
C LEU A 58 12.13 -3.38 -19.77
N ARG A 59 12.41 -4.69 -19.62
CA ARG A 59 12.99 -5.51 -20.69
C ARG A 59 12.09 -5.60 -21.93
N ALA A 60 10.77 -5.50 -21.76
CA ALA A 60 9.83 -5.44 -22.87
C ALA A 60 9.78 -4.05 -23.56
N GLY A 61 10.64 -3.10 -23.16
CA GLY A 61 10.68 -1.74 -23.69
C GLY A 61 9.60 -0.83 -23.10
N MET A 62 8.90 -1.26 -22.04
CA MET A 62 7.93 -0.41 -21.37
C MET A 62 8.66 0.70 -20.61
N PRO A 63 8.27 1.98 -20.78
CA PRO A 63 8.84 3.07 -19.98
C PRO A 63 8.53 2.89 -18.48
N LEU A 64 9.42 3.40 -17.62
CA LEU A 64 9.37 3.16 -16.18
C LEU A 64 8.05 3.57 -15.52
N VAL A 65 7.54 4.77 -15.81
CA VAL A 65 6.30 5.28 -15.20
C VAL A 65 5.09 4.38 -15.52
N PRO A 66 4.79 4.05 -16.80
CA PRO A 66 3.78 3.05 -17.14
C PRO A 66 3.99 1.68 -16.48
N ALA A 67 5.24 1.23 -16.37
CA ALA A 67 5.55 -0.05 -15.73
C ALA A 67 5.23 -0.05 -14.23
N LEU A 68 5.54 1.03 -13.52
CA LEU A 68 5.17 1.20 -12.11
C LEU A 68 3.66 1.25 -11.93
N SER A 69 2.93 2.01 -12.76
CA SER A 69 1.47 2.08 -12.72
C SER A 69 0.82 0.70 -12.94
N ALA A 70 1.32 -0.08 -13.90
CA ALA A 70 0.84 -1.43 -14.14
C ALA A 70 1.07 -2.37 -12.95
N LEU A 71 2.19 -2.22 -12.24
CA LEU A 71 2.46 -2.99 -11.02
C LEU A 71 1.53 -2.63 -9.87
N VAL A 72 1.28 -1.33 -9.67
CA VAL A 72 0.36 -0.84 -8.64
C VAL A 72 -1.04 -1.43 -8.88
N GLU A 73 -1.52 -1.40 -10.11
CA GLU A 73 -2.81 -1.98 -10.47
C GLU A 73 -2.86 -3.49 -10.19
N GLN A 74 -1.83 -4.23 -10.62
CA GLN A 74 -1.74 -5.67 -10.34
C GLN A 74 -1.71 -5.98 -8.84
N LEU A 75 -1.04 -5.16 -8.02
CA LEU A 75 -0.97 -5.33 -6.57
C LEU A 75 -2.33 -5.05 -5.90
N ARG A 76 -3.17 -4.19 -6.49
CA ARG A 76 -4.53 -3.87 -6.01
C ARG A 76 -5.56 -4.95 -6.35
N GLU A 77 -5.42 -5.59 -7.52
CA GLU A 77 -6.29 -6.68 -7.97
C GLU A 77 -6.17 -7.96 -7.11
N VAL A 78 -5.04 -8.13 -6.41
CA VAL A 78 -4.89 -9.24 -5.46
C VAL A 78 -5.90 -9.05 -4.33
N ARG A 79 -6.83 -10.01 -4.18
CA ARG A 79 -8.01 -10.08 -3.27
C ARG A 79 -7.80 -9.68 -1.79
N ALA A 80 -6.56 -9.44 -1.42
CA ALA A 80 -6.13 -8.76 -0.22
C ALA A 80 -6.41 -7.24 -0.29
N LYS A 81 -7.67 -6.81 -0.09
CA LYS A 81 -8.01 -5.40 0.16
C LYS A 81 -6.99 -4.81 1.15
N ASN A 82 -6.37 -3.68 0.78
CA ASN A 82 -5.34 -2.96 1.54
C ASN A 82 -4.01 -3.76 1.64
N SER A 83 -3.28 -3.86 0.53
CA SER A 83 -1.89 -4.32 0.53
C SER A 83 -0.98 -3.12 0.84
N PRO A 84 -0.26 -3.09 1.97
CA PRO A 84 0.66 -1.98 2.29
C PRO A 84 1.75 -1.80 1.23
N LEU A 85 2.10 -2.88 0.51
CA LEU A 85 3.03 -2.79 -0.62
C LEU A 85 2.43 -2.04 -1.81
N ALA A 86 1.12 -2.18 -2.07
CA ALA A 86 0.46 -1.45 -3.16
C ALA A 86 0.49 0.07 -2.87
N GLU A 87 0.19 0.48 -1.64
CA GLU A 87 0.24 1.89 -1.21
C GLU A 87 1.65 2.49 -1.33
N ILE A 88 2.67 1.73 -0.91
CA ILE A 88 4.07 2.16 -1.06
C ILE A 88 4.45 2.28 -2.53
N MET A 89 4.12 1.29 -3.36
CA MET A 89 4.44 1.32 -4.79
C MET A 89 3.68 2.44 -5.52
N GLU A 90 2.49 2.81 -5.06
CA GLU A 90 1.75 3.97 -5.56
C GLU A 90 2.46 5.28 -5.23
N GLN A 91 2.94 5.45 -3.99
CA GLN A 91 3.74 6.61 -3.62
C GLN A 91 5.01 6.71 -4.46
N VAL A 92 5.71 5.59 -4.65
CA VAL A 92 6.89 5.51 -5.53
C VAL A 92 6.55 5.90 -6.97
N ALA A 93 5.45 5.38 -7.53
CA ALA A 93 5.02 5.72 -8.88
C ALA A 93 4.71 7.22 -9.02
N ASN A 94 4.04 7.81 -8.03
CA ASN A 94 3.69 9.23 -8.01
C ASN A 94 4.93 10.13 -7.91
N ASP A 95 5.90 9.75 -7.08
CA ASP A 95 7.17 10.48 -6.94
C ASP A 95 7.97 10.47 -8.24
N VAL A 96 8.08 9.31 -8.89
CA VAL A 96 8.79 9.17 -10.17
C VAL A 96 8.06 9.91 -11.28
N ASN A 97 6.73 9.83 -11.33
CA ASN A 97 5.92 10.60 -12.28
C ASN A 97 6.07 12.12 -12.08
N SER A 98 6.38 12.54 -10.84
CA SER A 98 6.65 13.94 -10.48
C SER A 98 8.12 14.36 -10.70
N GLY A 99 8.96 13.47 -11.23
CA GLY A 99 10.35 13.75 -11.61
C GLY A 99 11.43 13.31 -10.62
N SER A 100 11.07 12.59 -9.56
CA SER A 100 12.08 11.95 -8.70
C SER A 100 12.73 10.77 -9.42
N THR A 101 13.97 10.42 -9.07
CA THR A 101 14.54 9.13 -9.47
C THR A 101 13.80 7.98 -8.75
N LEU A 102 13.85 6.77 -9.31
CA LEU A 102 13.31 5.59 -8.66
C LEU A 102 14.06 5.31 -7.36
N ALA A 103 15.38 5.48 -7.33
CA ALA A 103 16.17 5.33 -6.12
C ALA A 103 15.71 6.28 -5.00
N ASP A 104 15.52 7.57 -5.32
CA ASP A 104 15.06 8.57 -4.35
C ASP A 104 13.67 8.22 -3.81
N ALA A 105 12.74 7.84 -4.70
CA ALA A 105 11.40 7.43 -4.32
C ALA A 105 11.41 6.19 -3.41
N LEU A 106 12.19 5.17 -3.74
CA LEU A 106 12.34 3.95 -2.93
C LEU A 106 13.00 4.24 -1.57
N SER A 107 13.93 5.20 -1.51
CA SER A 107 14.65 5.56 -0.28
C SER A 107 13.75 6.06 0.85
N LYS A 108 12.58 6.62 0.49
CA LYS A 108 11.55 7.07 1.45
C LYS A 108 10.90 5.92 2.22
N HIS A 109 11.12 4.66 1.80
CA HIS A 109 10.54 3.46 2.41
C HIS A 109 11.61 2.49 2.94
N PRO A 110 12.46 2.90 3.91
CA PRO A 110 13.60 2.10 4.37
C PRO A 110 13.22 0.78 5.07
N ASN A 111 11.99 0.68 5.57
CA ASN A 111 11.45 -0.54 6.17
C ASN A 111 11.16 -1.65 5.14
N VAL A 112 11.13 -1.30 3.84
CA VAL A 112 10.84 -2.23 2.73
C VAL A 112 12.06 -2.37 1.82
N PHE A 113 12.69 -1.26 1.45
CA PHE A 113 13.85 -1.24 0.58
C PHE A 113 15.11 -0.93 1.39
N SER A 114 15.97 -1.93 1.55
CA SER A 114 17.26 -1.74 2.22
C SER A 114 18.17 -0.77 1.46
N SER A 115 19.13 -0.15 2.14
CA SER A 115 20.14 0.72 1.52
C SER A 115 20.84 0.07 0.32
N LEU A 116 21.19 -1.21 0.40
CA LEU A 116 21.76 -1.96 -0.73
C LEU A 116 20.81 -1.99 -1.94
N PHE A 117 19.51 -2.15 -1.71
CA PHE A 117 18.51 -2.17 -2.78
C PHE A 117 18.49 -0.81 -3.50
N VAL A 118 18.35 0.27 -2.73
CA VAL A 118 18.30 1.64 -3.24
C VAL A 118 19.58 1.99 -3.99
N ASN A 119 20.75 1.70 -3.43
CA ASN A 119 22.04 2.01 -4.06
C ASN A 119 22.25 1.29 -5.38
N MET A 120 21.81 0.03 -5.49
CA MET A 120 21.90 -0.69 -6.75
C MET A 120 20.94 -0.11 -7.79
N VAL A 121 19.70 0.24 -7.40
CA VAL A 121 18.75 0.93 -8.28
C VAL A 121 19.35 2.25 -8.80
N ALA A 122 19.94 3.07 -7.92
CA ALA A 122 20.58 4.33 -8.30
C ALA A 122 21.70 4.11 -9.33
N ALA A 123 22.53 3.08 -9.13
CA ALA A 123 23.55 2.71 -10.10
C ALA A 123 22.94 2.31 -11.45
N GLY A 124 21.89 1.47 -11.44
CA GLY A 124 21.18 1.03 -12.64
C GLY A 124 20.47 2.15 -13.41
N GLU A 125 19.90 3.13 -12.71
CA GLU A 125 19.33 4.33 -13.34
C GLU A 125 20.41 5.17 -14.01
N THR A 126 21.54 5.37 -13.35
CA THR A 126 22.65 6.17 -13.86
C THR A 126 23.33 5.52 -15.07
N SER A 127 23.48 4.19 -15.06
CA SER A 127 24.09 3.42 -16.15
C SER A 127 23.12 3.05 -17.27
N GLY A 128 21.81 3.26 -17.07
CA GLY A 128 20.78 2.83 -18.03
C GLY A 128 20.58 1.32 -18.09
N THR A 129 20.95 0.59 -17.03
CA THR A 129 20.86 -0.89 -16.93
C THR A 129 19.91 -1.31 -15.80
N LEU A 130 18.84 -0.55 -15.61
CA LEU A 130 17.91 -0.72 -14.50
C LEU A 130 17.22 -2.09 -14.50
N GLU A 131 16.91 -2.63 -15.67
CA GLU A 131 16.34 -3.95 -15.87
C GLU A 131 17.24 -5.08 -15.38
N GLU A 132 18.55 -5.02 -15.67
CA GLU A 132 19.53 -6.00 -15.21
C GLU A 132 19.69 -5.94 -13.69
N VAL A 133 19.76 -4.73 -13.16
CA VAL A 133 19.86 -4.48 -11.71
C VAL A 133 18.64 -5.01 -10.97
N LEU A 134 17.43 -4.75 -11.46
CA LEU A 134 16.19 -5.24 -10.84
C LEU A 134 16.09 -6.76 -10.89
N LEU A 135 16.53 -7.39 -11.98
CA LEU A 135 16.61 -8.84 -12.07
C LEU A 135 17.57 -9.41 -11.03
N ARG A 136 18.76 -8.79 -10.89
CA ARG A 136 19.75 -9.16 -9.88
C ARG A 136 19.24 -8.98 -8.46
N LEU A 137 18.52 -7.90 -8.18
CA LEU A 137 17.87 -7.66 -6.90
C LEU A 137 16.85 -8.76 -6.58
N ALA A 138 16.03 -9.16 -7.55
CA ALA A 138 15.08 -10.24 -7.37
C ALA A 138 15.79 -11.56 -7.02
N GLU A 139 16.89 -11.91 -7.68
CA GLU A 139 17.69 -13.11 -7.33
C GLU A 139 18.25 -13.05 -5.90
N ILE A 140 18.75 -11.90 -5.47
CA ILE A 140 19.27 -11.72 -4.10
C ILE A 140 18.13 -11.89 -3.08
N LEU A 141 16.96 -11.30 -3.34
CA LEU A 141 15.80 -11.42 -2.46
C LEU A 141 15.26 -12.86 -2.42
N GLU A 142 15.25 -13.56 -3.54
CA GLU A 142 14.84 -14.96 -3.63
C GLU A 142 15.74 -15.88 -2.79
N LYS A 143 17.06 -15.66 -2.83
CA LYS A 143 18.00 -16.36 -1.95
C LYS A 143 17.72 -16.09 -0.47
N ARG A 144 17.41 -14.84 -0.10
CA ARG A 144 17.03 -14.48 1.27
C ARG A 144 15.75 -15.17 1.72
N VAL A 145 14.75 -15.27 0.84
CA VAL A 145 13.49 -15.96 1.13
C VAL A 145 13.71 -17.45 1.37
N HIS A 146 14.57 -18.11 0.58
CA HIS A 146 14.90 -19.53 0.76
C HIS A 146 15.64 -19.77 2.07
N LEU A 147 16.64 -18.94 2.41
CA LEU A 147 17.40 -19.09 3.66
C LEU A 147 16.54 -18.87 4.91
N ALA A 148 15.53 -17.99 4.84
CA ALA A 148 14.62 -17.75 5.96
C ALA A 148 13.56 -18.84 6.14
N ALA A 149 13.43 -19.76 5.19
CA ALA A 149 12.46 -20.86 5.21
C ALA A 149 13.11 -22.22 5.56
N ALA A 150 14.44 -22.28 5.66
CA ALA A 150 15.23 -23.44 6.08
C ALA A 150 15.52 -23.37 7.59
#